data_AF-A0A662HEH7-F1
#
_entry.id   AF-A0A662HEH7-F1
#
_cell.length_a   1.000
_cell.length_b   1.000
_cell.length_c   1.000
_cell.angle_alpha   90.00
_cell.angle_beta   90.00
_cell.angle_gamma   90.00
#
_symmetry.space_group_name_H-M   'P 1'
#
loop_
_entity.id
_entity.type
_entity.pdbx_description
1 polymer ?
#
loop_
_entity_poly.entity_id
_entity_poly.type
_entity_poly.pdbx_seq_one_letter_code
_entity_poly.pdbx_strand_id
1 'polypeptide(L)'
;MLRDVVFRSIDYRSLEEFLVERYGFNRIEGEEAVTASGRLRIVEAAHPVEEIITRCSSTEIYEGRFLDARVVVEFFGDIVREEDIVKVDGRPVVVYVVRYQMIKLVSESGYALQRLMEQLSVSLGLHVGKSEWAFHRSGVEA
;
A
#
# COMPACT_ATOMS: atom_id res chain seq x y z
N MET A 1 11.84 2.52 6.65
CA MET A 1 10.65 3.40 6.64
C MET A 1 10.54 4.02 5.26
N LEU A 2 9.31 4.06 4.73
CA LEU A 2 8.96 4.57 3.42
C LEU A 2 7.94 5.69 3.65
N ARG A 3 8.08 6.80 2.91
CA ARG A 3 7.15 7.94 2.96
C ARG A 3 6.66 8.27 1.56
N ASP A 4 5.44 8.79 1.50
CA ASP A 4 4.78 9.20 0.27
C ASP A 4 4.74 8.04 -0.74
N VAL A 5 4.16 6.92 -0.30
CA VAL A 5 4.08 5.69 -1.08
C VAL A 5 2.79 5.70 -1.90
N VAL A 6 2.90 5.50 -3.21
CA VAL A 6 1.75 5.41 -4.11
C VAL A 6 1.65 3.99 -4.65
N PHE A 7 0.50 3.38 -4.39
CA PHE A 7 0.08 2.10 -4.91
C PHE A 7 -0.96 2.33 -6.01
N ARG A 8 -0.82 1.62 -7.13
CA ARG A 8 -1.77 1.67 -8.24
C ARG A 8 -2.00 0.26 -8.78
N SER A 9 -3.26 -0.15 -8.89
CA SER A 9 -3.59 -1.48 -9.42
C SER A 9 -5.00 -1.51 -10.01
N ILE A 10 -5.22 -2.47 -10.91
CA ILE A 10 -6.55 -2.84 -11.42
C ILE A 10 -7.07 -4.11 -10.75
N ASP A 11 -6.18 -4.87 -10.09
CA ASP A 11 -6.48 -6.21 -9.55
C ASP A 11 -6.74 -6.16 -8.04
N TYR A 12 -6.07 -5.24 -7.33
CA TYR A 12 -6.20 -5.09 -5.88
C TYR A 12 -6.54 -3.63 -5.54
N ARG A 13 -7.42 -3.44 -4.56
CA ARG A 13 -7.85 -2.12 -4.07
C ARG A 13 -6.81 -1.43 -3.23
N SER A 14 -5.90 -2.19 -2.62
CA SER A 14 -4.87 -1.64 -1.76
C SER A 14 -3.64 -2.54 -1.62
N LEU A 15 -2.55 -1.98 -1.09
CA LEU A 15 -1.34 -2.74 -0.78
C LEU A 15 -1.58 -3.76 0.33
N GLU A 16 -2.40 -3.43 1.33
CA GLU A 16 -2.81 -4.33 2.41
C GLU A 16 -3.49 -5.58 1.83
N GLU A 17 -4.49 -5.39 0.96
CA GLU A 17 -5.19 -6.49 0.29
C GLU A 17 -4.23 -7.35 -0.52
N PHE A 18 -3.34 -6.73 -1.30
CA PHE A 18 -2.32 -7.46 -2.03
C PHE A 18 -1.41 -8.30 -1.11
N LEU A 19 -0.95 -7.75 0.02
CA LEU A 19 -0.10 -8.49 0.97
C LEU A 19 -0.84 -9.70 1.57
N VAL A 20 -2.11 -9.54 1.89
CA VAL A 20 -2.97 -10.61 2.43
C VAL A 20 -3.18 -11.68 1.36
N GLU A 21 -3.66 -11.31 0.17
CA GLU A 21 -4.06 -12.28 -0.85
C GLU A 21 -2.85 -12.96 -1.52
N ARG A 22 -1.80 -12.19 -1.82
CA ARG A 22 -0.65 -12.72 -2.56
C ARG A 22 0.34 -13.47 -1.67
N TYR A 23 0.53 -12.99 -0.44
CA TYR A 23 1.58 -13.48 0.44
C TYR A 23 1.05 -14.04 1.77
N GLY A 24 -0.26 -14.03 2.00
CA GLY A 24 -0.85 -14.60 3.22
C GLY A 24 -0.50 -13.80 4.48
N PHE A 25 -0.23 -12.51 4.36
CA PHE A 25 -0.03 -11.66 5.53
C PHE A 25 -1.33 -11.57 6.33
N ASN A 26 -1.22 -11.51 7.65
CA ASN A 26 -2.35 -11.40 8.57
C ASN A 26 -2.31 -10.05 9.26
N ARG A 27 -3.46 -9.40 9.40
CA ARG A 27 -3.60 -8.22 10.24
C ARG A 27 -3.48 -8.63 11.71
N ILE A 28 -2.51 -8.07 12.42
CA ILE A 28 -2.26 -8.35 13.83
C ILE A 28 -2.91 -7.27 14.72
N GLU A 29 -2.89 -6.04 14.25
CA GLU A 29 -3.49 -4.89 14.92
C GLU A 29 -4.03 -3.93 13.88
N GLY A 30 -5.07 -3.18 14.20
CA GLY A 30 -5.29 -1.97 13.44
C GLY A 30 -6.49 -1.13 13.84
N GLU A 31 -6.29 0.17 13.75
CA GLU A 31 -7.31 1.19 13.87
C GLU A 31 -7.32 2.00 12.56
N GLU A 32 -8.50 2.17 11.95
CA GLU A 32 -8.67 3.07 10.81
C GLU A 32 -9.89 3.96 11.09
N ALA A 33 -9.71 5.27 10.92
CA ALA A 33 -10.76 6.26 11.08
C ALA A 33 -10.93 7.04 9.77
N VAL A 34 -12.11 6.94 9.15
CA VAL A 34 -12.46 7.74 7.98
C VAL A 34 -12.56 9.20 8.38
N THR A 35 -11.73 10.05 7.80
CA THR A 35 -11.68 11.49 8.09
C THR A 35 -12.44 12.31 7.07
N ALA A 36 -12.55 11.83 5.82
CA ALA A 36 -13.39 12.43 4.79
C ALA A 36 -13.71 11.39 3.70
N SER A 37 -14.90 11.50 3.10
CA SER A 37 -15.24 10.73 1.89
C SER A 37 -16.05 11.61 0.96
N GLY A 38 -15.73 11.55 -0.34
CA GLY A 38 -16.37 12.35 -1.36
C GLY A 38 -16.42 11.60 -2.68
N ARG A 39 -17.45 11.91 -3.47
CA ARG A 39 -17.61 11.44 -4.84
C ARG A 39 -17.56 12.64 -5.76
N LEU A 40 -16.54 12.70 -6.60
CA LEU A 40 -16.35 13.74 -7.61
C LEU A 40 -16.71 13.13 -8.95
N ARG A 41 -17.71 13.73 -9.61
CA ARG A 41 -18.07 13.37 -10.97
C ARG A 41 -17.50 14.42 -11.92
N ILE A 42 -16.39 14.09 -12.57
CA ILE A 42 -15.79 14.97 -13.57
C ILE A 42 -16.40 14.61 -14.93
N VAL A 43 -17.33 15.45 -15.39
CA VAL A 43 -17.93 15.31 -16.72
C VAL A 43 -17.05 16.10 -17.72
N GLU A 44 -15.93 15.53 -18.15
CA GLU A 44 -15.26 16.03 -19.34
C GLU A 44 -16.00 15.53 -20.59
N ALA A 45 -16.19 16.42 -21.57
CA ALA A 45 -17.09 16.26 -22.72
C ALA A 45 -16.77 15.08 -23.68
N ALA A 46 -15.76 14.26 -23.38
CA ALA A 46 -15.39 13.08 -24.16
C ALA A 46 -15.33 11.78 -23.35
N HIS A 47 -15.06 11.83 -22.03
CA HIS A 47 -14.90 10.65 -21.19
C HIS A 47 -15.44 10.94 -19.78
N PRO A 48 -16.60 10.39 -19.38
CA PRO A 48 -17.07 10.55 -18.01
C PRO A 48 -16.11 9.79 -17.08
N VAL A 49 -15.36 10.54 -16.27
CA VAL A 49 -14.53 9.99 -15.19
C VAL A 49 -15.30 10.19 -13.90
N GLU A 50 -15.47 9.09 -13.17
CA GLU A 50 -16.00 9.14 -11.82
C GLU A 50 -14.85 8.83 -10.87
N GLU A 51 -14.66 9.73 -9.90
CA GLU A 51 -13.62 9.62 -8.88
C GLU A 51 -14.28 9.48 -7.52
N ILE A 52 -13.95 8.40 -6.81
CA ILE A 52 -14.33 8.22 -5.41
C ILE A 52 -13.06 8.43 -4.58
N ILE A 53 -13.07 9.43 -3.71
CA ILE A 53 -11.92 9.77 -2.86
C ILE A 53 -12.30 9.59 -1.40
N THR A 54 -11.58 8.71 -0.72
CA THR A 54 -11.72 8.48 0.72
C THR A 54 -10.40 8.78 1.40
N ARG A 55 -10.45 9.57 2.48
CA ARG A 55 -9.31 9.87 3.34
C ARG A 55 -9.53 9.21 4.68
N CYS A 56 -8.51 8.51 5.14
CA CYS A 56 -8.48 7.82 6.42
C CYS A 56 -7.21 8.22 7.19
N SER A 57 -7.30 8.23 8.51
CA SER A 57 -6.13 8.08 9.38
C SER A 57 -6.06 6.61 9.77
N SER A 58 -4.90 5.98 9.57
CA SER A 58 -4.70 4.55 9.83
C SER A 58 -3.50 4.33 10.73
N THR A 59 -3.59 3.30 11.57
CA THR A 59 -2.46 2.65 12.23
C THR A 59 -2.73 1.15 12.18
N GLU A 60 -2.31 0.50 11.11
CA GLU A 60 -2.53 -0.93 10.87
C GLU A 60 -1.21 -1.70 10.79
N ILE A 61 -1.19 -2.90 11.37
CA ILE A 61 -0.02 -3.75 11.43
C ILE A 61 -0.36 -5.11 10.83
N TYR A 62 0.41 -5.51 9.82
CA TYR A 62 0.34 -6.79 9.15
C TYR A 62 1.61 -7.58 9.38
N GLU A 63 1.49 -8.89 9.61
CA GLU A 63 2.62 -9.80 9.77
C GLU A 63 2.48 -10.97 8.79
N GLY A 64 3.59 -11.33 8.14
CA GLY A 64 3.66 -12.47 7.25
C GLY A 64 5.07 -13.04 7.16
N ARG A 65 5.23 -14.06 6.32
CA ARG A 65 6.55 -14.64 6.00
C ARG A 65 6.89 -14.40 4.54
N PHE A 66 8.14 -14.01 4.29
CA PHE A 66 8.66 -13.84 2.94
C PHE A 66 10.11 -14.33 2.90
N LEU A 67 10.42 -15.25 1.98
CA LEU A 67 11.72 -15.93 1.92
C LEU A 67 12.14 -16.50 3.29
N ASP A 68 11.23 -17.22 3.93
CA ASP A 68 11.35 -17.83 5.27
C ASP A 68 11.58 -16.88 6.45
N ALA A 69 11.76 -15.59 6.20
CA ALA A 69 11.89 -14.56 7.23
C ALA A 69 10.54 -13.96 7.61
N ARG A 70 10.38 -13.63 8.89
CA ARG A 70 9.22 -12.88 9.36
C ARG A 70 9.33 -11.42 8.91
N VAL A 71 8.25 -10.88 8.35
CA VAL A 71 8.16 -9.48 7.94
C VAL A 71 6.91 -8.86 8.57
N VAL A 72 7.11 -7.71 9.19
CA VAL A 72 6.05 -6.86 9.72
C VAL A 72 5.93 -5.61 8.84
N VAL A 73 4.71 -5.28 8.43
CA VAL A 73 4.36 -4.11 7.65
C VAL A 73 3.42 -3.25 8.48
N GLU A 74 3.86 -2.05 8.82
CA GLU A 74 3.06 -1.07 9.56
C GLU A 74 2.67 0.05 8.59
N PHE A 75 1.37 0.33 8.49
CA PHE A 75 0.79 1.47 7.79
C PHE A 75 0.37 2.51 8.81
N PHE A 76 0.87 3.74 8.69
CA PHE A 76 0.60 4.77 9.69
C PHE A 76 0.47 6.16 9.09
N GLY A 77 -0.46 6.91 9.67
CA GLY A 77 -0.80 8.27 9.29
C GLY A 77 -1.92 8.32 8.25
N ASP A 78 -1.89 9.35 7.42
CA ASP A 78 -2.94 9.59 6.44
C ASP A 78 -2.86 8.61 5.25
N ILE A 79 -4.00 8.04 4.89
CA ILE A 79 -4.20 7.22 3.70
C ILE A 79 -5.27 7.89 2.83
N VAL A 80 -4.95 8.10 1.55
CA VAL A 80 -5.92 8.56 0.54
C VAL A 80 -6.18 7.42 -0.43
N ARG A 81 -7.43 6.98 -0.54
CA ARG A 81 -7.89 5.94 -1.45
C ARG A 81 -8.73 6.59 -2.55
N GLU A 82 -8.34 6.39 -3.80
CA GLU A 82 -8.92 6.95 -5.01
C GLU A 82 -9.36 5.78 -5.92
N GLU A 83 -10.59 5.82 -6.44
CA GLU A 83 -11.07 4.91 -7.48
C GLU A 83 -11.33 5.69 -8.76
N ASP A 84 -10.56 5.40 -9.82
CA ASP A 84 -10.70 6.02 -11.13
C ASP A 84 -11.41 5.06 -12.09
N ILE A 85 -12.57 5.46 -12.63
CA ILE A 85 -13.24 4.69 -13.68
C ILE A 85 -12.80 5.19 -15.07
N VAL A 86 -11.93 4.43 -15.73
CA VAL A 86 -11.42 4.75 -17.07
C VAL A 86 -12.08 3.88 -18.13
N LYS A 87 -12.18 4.36 -19.38
CA LYS A 87 -12.68 3.55 -20.51
C LYS A 87 -11.51 3.00 -21.32
N VAL A 88 -11.38 1.67 -21.35
CA VAL A 88 -10.43 0.95 -22.22
C VAL A 88 -11.24 0.14 -23.23
N ASP A 89 -11.05 0.40 -24.52
CA ASP A 89 -11.81 -0.24 -25.62
C ASP A 89 -13.33 -0.20 -25.43
N GLY A 90 -13.83 0.92 -24.89
CA GLY A 90 -15.26 1.14 -24.62
C GLY A 90 -15.80 0.42 -23.37
N ARG A 91 -14.98 -0.36 -22.65
CA ARG A 91 -15.35 -1.00 -21.38
C ARG A 91 -14.85 -0.18 -20.18
N PRO A 92 -15.67 0.02 -19.15
CA PRO A 92 -15.22 0.66 -17.92
C PRO A 92 -14.25 -0.27 -17.18
N VAL A 93 -13.09 0.26 -16.80
CA VAL A 93 -12.07 -0.39 -15.98
C VAL A 93 -11.87 0.50 -14.75
N VAL A 94 -11.93 -0.09 -13.57
CA VAL A 94 -11.64 0.63 -12.32
C VAL A 94 -10.15 0.51 -12.05
N VAL A 95 -9.51 1.64 -11.77
CA VAL A 95 -8.11 1.71 -11.36
C VAL A 95 -8.11 2.23 -9.93
N TYR A 96 -7.58 1.40 -9.02
CA TYR A 96 -7.43 1.74 -7.62
C TYR A 96 -6.08 2.45 -7.43
N VAL A 97 -6.11 3.60 -6.77
CA VAL A 97 -4.93 4.36 -6.38
C VAL A 97 -4.97 4.59 -4.89
N VAL A 98 -3.92 4.19 -4.17
CA VAL A 98 -3.80 4.44 -2.74
C VAL A 98 -2.50 5.17 -2.45
N ARG A 99 -2.60 6.27 -1.71
CA ARG A 99 -1.47 7.08 -1.27
C ARG A 99 -1.32 6.91 0.23
N TYR A 100 -0.22 6.31 0.64
CA TYR A 100 0.14 6.14 2.03
C TYR A 100 1.14 7.22 2.43
N GLN A 101 0.84 7.94 3.51
CA GLN A 101 1.80 8.86 4.10
C GLN A 101 3.05 8.11 4.56
N MET A 102 2.88 6.97 5.24
CA MET A 102 4.00 6.23 5.80
C MET A 102 3.79 4.72 5.88
N ILE A 103 4.85 3.99 5.53
CA ILE A 103 4.91 2.52 5.65
C ILE A 103 6.25 2.15 6.30
N LYS A 104 6.23 1.25 7.29
CA LYS A 104 7.44 0.71 7.91
C LYS A 104 7.46 -0.79 7.70
N LEU A 105 8.59 -1.25 7.17
CA LEU A 105 8.87 -2.65 6.96
C LEU A 105 9.95 -3.05 7.96
N VAL A 106 9.68 -4.11 8.72
CA VAL A 106 10.59 -4.65 9.74
C VAL A 106 10.79 -6.13 9.50
N SER A 107 12.04 -6.58 9.55
CA SER A 107 12.41 -7.99 9.50
C SER A 107 13.77 -8.17 10.13
N GLU A 108 14.03 -9.38 10.62
CA GLU A 108 15.38 -9.81 10.99
C GLU A 108 16.28 -10.04 9.77
N SER A 109 15.69 -10.24 8.59
CA SER A 109 16.42 -10.45 7.33
C SER A 109 16.35 -9.21 6.45
N GLY A 110 17.44 -8.45 6.42
CA GLY A 110 17.58 -7.32 5.49
C GLY A 110 17.45 -7.74 4.02
N TYR A 111 17.90 -8.96 3.69
CA TYR A 111 17.74 -9.53 2.36
C TYR A 111 16.27 -9.75 2.00
N ALA A 112 15.47 -10.30 2.92
CA ALA A 112 14.04 -10.50 2.69
C ALA A 112 13.31 -9.18 2.47
N LEU A 113 13.65 -8.14 3.25
CA LEU A 113 13.10 -6.79 3.06
C LEU A 113 13.46 -6.19 1.71
N GLN A 114 14.72 -6.29 1.30
CA GLN A 114 15.16 -5.78 0.01
C GLN A 114 14.42 -6.48 -1.13
N ARG A 115 14.33 -7.82 -1.09
CA ARG A 115 13.62 -8.60 -2.10
C ARG A 115 12.12 -8.32 -2.13
N LEU A 116 11.49 -8.17 -0.97
CA LEU A 116 10.08 -7.80 -0.91
C LEU A 116 9.87 -6.42 -1.55
N MET A 117 10.70 -5.44 -1.22
CA MET A 117 10.63 -4.11 -1.83
C MET A 117 10.80 -4.13 -3.36
N GLU A 118 11.78 -4.89 -3.86
CA GLU A 118 11.96 -5.09 -5.30
C GLU A 118 10.71 -5.68 -5.94
N GLN A 119 10.10 -6.69 -5.32
CA GLN A 119 8.88 -7.33 -5.82
C GLN A 119 7.68 -6.37 -5.79
N LEU A 120 7.53 -5.57 -4.73
CA LEU A 120 6.48 -4.56 -4.63
C LEU A 120 6.62 -3.48 -5.70
N SER A 121 7.83 -2.98 -5.92
CA SER A 121 8.09 -1.98 -6.96
C SER A 121 7.87 -2.51 -8.38
N VAL A 122 8.29 -3.74 -8.68
CA VAL A 122 8.15 -4.33 -10.03
C VAL A 122 6.73 -4.79 -10.31
N SER A 123 6.10 -5.49 -9.36
CA SER A 123 4.79 -6.11 -9.58
C SER A 123 3.64 -5.11 -9.53
N LEU A 124 3.77 -4.05 -8.73
CA LEU A 124 2.68 -3.11 -8.45
C LEU A 124 2.99 -1.68 -8.92
N GLY A 125 4.15 -1.45 -9.54
CA GLY A 125 4.60 -0.12 -9.90
C GLY A 125 4.68 0.81 -8.68
N LEU A 126 4.96 0.26 -7.49
CA LEU A 126 4.95 1.01 -6.24
C LEU A 126 5.95 2.16 -6.30
N HIS A 127 5.45 3.39 -6.21
CA HIS A 127 6.28 4.58 -6.18
C HIS A 127 6.55 4.99 -4.74
N VAL A 128 7.81 5.25 -4.39
CA VAL A 128 8.21 5.65 -3.03
C VAL A 128 8.93 7.00 -3.13
N GLY A 129 8.34 8.04 -2.54
CA GLY A 129 8.94 9.37 -2.55
C GLY A 129 10.22 9.46 -1.71
N LYS A 130 10.21 8.89 -0.50
CA LYS A 130 11.39 8.85 0.38
C LYS A 130 11.54 7.50 1.07
N SER A 131 12.77 6.97 1.11
CA SER A 131 13.12 5.75 1.85
C SER A 131 14.25 5.99 2.85
N GLU A 132 14.07 5.51 4.07
CA GLU A 132 15.06 5.55 5.15
C GLU A 132 15.28 4.13 5.68
N TRP A 133 16.53 3.65 5.67
CA TRP A 133 16.91 2.32 6.16
C TRP A 133 17.70 2.45 7.46
N ALA A 134 17.34 1.65 8.46
CA ALA A 134 18.05 1.55 9.72
C ALA A 134 18.33 0.08 10.00
N PHE A 135 19.58 -0.22 10.37
CA PHE A 135 20.02 -1.57 10.70
C PHE A 135 20.43 -1.60 12.16
N HIS A 136 19.75 -2.43 12.93
CA HIS A 136 20.09 -2.69 14.33
C HIS A 136 20.69 -4.08 14.43
N ARG A 137 21.85 -4.19 15.07
CA ARG A 137 22.36 -5.50 15.48
C ARG A 137 21.52 -5.94 16.67
N SER A 138 20.76 -7.02 16.53
CA SER A 138 20.20 -7.71 17.69
C SER A 138 21.38 -8.17 18.54
N GLY A 139 21.53 -7.58 19.73
CA GLY A 139 22.56 -8.00 20.67
C GLY A 139 22.34 -9.47 21.02
N VAL A 140 23.29 -10.33 20.65
CA VAL A 140 23.38 -11.65 21.23
C VAL A 140 23.85 -11.42 22.67
N GLU A 141 22.97 -11.57 23.65
CA GLU A 141 23.43 -11.84 25.01
C GLU A 141 24.22 -13.15 24.94
N ALA A 142 25.52 -13.04 25.15
CA ALA A 142 26.48 -14.14 25.14
C ALA A 142 26.54 -14.83 26.50
#